data_AF-A0A094GN45-F1
#
_entry.id   AF-A0A094GN45-F1
#
_cell.length_a   1.000
_cell.length_b   1.000
_cell.length_c   1.000
_cell.angle_alpha   90.00
_cell.angle_beta   90.00
_cell.angle_gamma   90.00
#
_symmetry.space_group_name_H-M   'P 1'
#
loop_
_entity.id
_entity.type
_entity.pdbx_description
1 polymer ?
#
loop_
_entity_poly.entity_id
_entity_poly.type
_entity_poly.pdbx_seq_one_letter_code
_entity_poly.pdbx_strand_id
1 'polypeptide(L)'
;MTTRQRKKSTPDSIAETVIKAEGKVKDALVVLWDDLPSWQQDNHYIISGYRPASESFTKSFGSLGYLHNESVNIFSHLIPSIGSVVLAIALYRVVVPRYESITQGDILAFACFFAGAAFCLGMSATYHTISNHSHLVARFGNKLDYVGIVFLITGSFIPSVYYGFYCHPHLQRTYWTMICTLGLGCATVSIFDQFRTPAWRPYRAAMFVAMGLSAVFPVLHGME
;
A
#
# COMPACT_ATOMS: atom_id res chain seq x y z
N MET A 1 46.80 -47.85 -2.80
CA MET A 1 46.80 -46.67 -1.90
C MET A 1 45.37 -46.17 -1.77
N THR A 2 44.69 -46.53 -0.67
CA THR A 2 43.35 -46.04 -0.34
C THR A 2 43.49 -44.71 0.39
N THR A 3 43.13 -43.61 -0.27
CA THR A 3 43.11 -42.28 0.32
C THR A 3 42.06 -42.22 1.44
N ARG A 4 42.54 -42.15 2.68
CA ARG A 4 41.73 -41.99 3.90
C ARG A 4 41.09 -40.60 3.89
N GLN A 5 39.80 -40.51 3.57
CA GLN A 5 39.06 -39.25 3.68
C GLN A 5 38.99 -38.81 5.16
N ARG A 6 39.55 -37.64 5.45
CA ARG A 6 39.51 -37.02 6.78
C ARG A 6 38.08 -36.56 7.08
N LYS A 7 37.45 -37.16 8.10
CA LYS A 7 36.14 -36.72 8.62
C LYS A 7 36.31 -35.29 9.16
N LYS A 8 35.54 -34.32 8.63
CA LYS A 8 35.55 -32.93 9.11
C LYS A 8 35.18 -32.88 10.58
N SER A 9 35.88 -32.04 11.35
CA SER A 9 35.58 -31.88 12.77
C SER A 9 34.26 -31.11 12.95
N THR A 10 33.53 -31.36 14.04
CA THR A 10 32.24 -30.71 14.32
C THR A 10 32.29 -29.17 14.23
N PRO A 11 33.35 -28.49 14.71
CA PRO A 11 33.53 -27.04 14.51
C PRO A 11 33.64 -26.61 13.04
N ASP A 12 34.35 -27.37 12.21
CA ASP A 12 34.51 -27.08 10.78
C ASP A 12 33.17 -27.18 10.04
N SER A 13 32.32 -28.14 10.42
CA SER A 13 30.97 -28.31 9.88
C SER A 13 30.03 -27.16 10.25
N ILE A 14 30.15 -26.64 11.48
CA ILE A 14 29.32 -25.52 11.95
C ILE A 14 29.77 -24.24 11.24
N ALA A 15 31.07 -23.98 11.15
CA ALA A 15 31.62 -22.83 10.44
C ALA A 15 31.21 -22.83 8.95
N GLU A 16 31.26 -23.98 8.28
CA GLU A 16 30.78 -24.10 6.88
C GLU A 16 29.29 -23.81 6.74
N THR A 17 28.49 -24.24 7.73
CA THR A 17 27.05 -24.00 7.73
C THR A 17 26.74 -22.52 7.92
N VAL A 18 27.49 -21.84 8.81
CA VAL A 18 27.38 -20.40 9.05
C VAL A 18 27.80 -19.60 7.82
N ILE A 19 28.95 -19.91 7.21
CA ILE A 19 29.44 -19.23 5.99
C ILE A 19 28.47 -19.44 4.82
N LYS A 20 27.92 -20.65 4.68
CA LYS A 20 26.92 -20.95 3.64
C LYS A 20 25.59 -20.24 3.91
N ALA A 21 25.21 -20.08 5.18
CA ALA A 21 24.04 -19.30 5.57
C ALA A 21 24.27 -17.81 5.29
N GLU A 22 25.42 -17.24 5.67
CA GLU A 22 25.79 -15.85 5.39
C GLU A 22 25.87 -15.54 3.89
N GLY A 23 26.46 -16.46 3.09
CA GLY A 23 26.52 -16.32 1.63
C GLY A 23 25.13 -16.32 1.02
N LYS A 24 24.27 -17.27 1.42
CA LYS A 24 22.86 -17.31 0.99
C LYS A 24 22.08 -16.07 1.43
N VAL A 25 22.39 -15.53 2.61
CA VAL A 25 21.77 -14.32 3.16
C VAL A 25 22.22 -13.10 2.38
N LYS A 26 23.51 -12.95 2.05
CA LYS A 26 24.04 -11.89 1.18
C LYS A 26 23.44 -11.94 -0.23
N ASP A 27 23.38 -13.12 -0.84
CA ASP A 27 22.79 -13.30 -2.17
C ASP A 27 21.26 -13.06 -2.17
N ALA A 28 20.59 -13.33 -1.04
CA ALA A 28 19.18 -13.01 -0.86
C ALA A 28 18.91 -11.52 -0.55
N LEU A 29 19.94 -10.75 -0.16
CA LEU A 29 19.78 -9.40 0.40
C LEU A 29 20.09 -8.25 -0.56
N VAL A 30 20.79 -8.44 -1.67
CA VAL A 30 21.30 -7.29 -2.44
C VAL A 30 21.41 -7.59 -3.94
N VAL A 31 20.30 -7.86 -4.62
CA VAL A 31 20.31 -7.94 -6.09
C VAL A 31 20.56 -6.54 -6.68
N LEU A 32 21.41 -6.46 -7.71
CA LEU A 32 21.69 -5.23 -8.46
C LEU A 32 20.57 -4.95 -9.48
N TRP A 33 20.37 -3.68 -9.82
CA TRP A 33 19.37 -3.25 -10.80
C TRP A 33 19.48 -4.00 -12.14
N ASP A 34 20.70 -4.13 -12.66
CA ASP A 34 20.96 -4.75 -13.97
C ASP A 34 20.72 -6.27 -13.97
N ASP A 35 20.73 -6.90 -12.78
CA ASP A 35 20.45 -8.34 -12.62
C ASP A 35 18.95 -8.63 -12.43
N LEU A 36 18.11 -7.61 -12.34
CA LEU A 36 16.67 -7.78 -12.19
C LEU A 36 16.00 -8.24 -13.48
N PRO A 37 14.93 -9.04 -13.39
CA PRO A 37 14.05 -9.23 -14.52
C PRO A 37 13.39 -7.90 -14.90
N SER A 38 13.15 -7.69 -16.20
CA SER A 38 12.64 -6.43 -16.75
C SER A 38 11.34 -5.93 -16.10
N TRP A 39 10.50 -6.81 -15.56
CA TRP A 39 9.27 -6.44 -14.88
C TRP A 39 9.45 -5.90 -13.45
N GLN A 40 10.62 -6.09 -12.83
CA GLN A 40 11.00 -5.51 -11.54
C GLN A 40 11.80 -4.21 -11.68
N GLN A 41 12.23 -3.87 -12.90
CA GLN A 41 13.00 -2.68 -13.20
C GLN A 41 12.09 -1.43 -13.28
N ASP A 42 11.65 -0.93 -12.12
CA ASP A 42 10.79 0.27 -12.04
C ASP A 42 11.57 1.61 -11.99
N ASN A 43 12.62 1.73 -11.17
CA ASN A 43 13.39 2.96 -10.99
C ASN A 43 14.91 2.73 -11.08
N HIS A 44 15.52 3.13 -12.21
CA HIS A 44 16.96 2.95 -12.48
C HIS A 44 17.90 3.76 -11.58
N TYR A 45 17.39 4.71 -10.80
CA TYR A 45 18.19 5.44 -9.82
C TYR A 45 18.47 4.62 -8.55
N ILE A 46 17.74 3.52 -8.33
CA ILE A 46 18.02 2.57 -7.26
C ILE A 46 18.87 1.46 -7.87
N ILE A 47 20.13 1.37 -7.45
CA ILE A 47 21.14 0.53 -8.11
C ILE A 47 21.30 -0.86 -7.46
N SER A 48 20.89 -1.02 -6.20
CA SER A 48 21.10 -2.25 -5.41
C SER A 48 20.10 -2.39 -4.27
N GLY A 49 20.17 -3.51 -3.54
CA GLY A 49 19.29 -3.79 -2.40
C GLY A 49 17.94 -4.36 -2.79
N TYR A 50 17.81 -4.86 -4.02
CA TYR A 50 16.58 -5.48 -4.47
C TYR A 50 16.39 -6.89 -3.94
N ARG A 51 15.12 -7.26 -3.78
CA ARG A 51 14.73 -8.65 -3.52
C ARG A 51 14.64 -9.42 -4.84
N PRO A 52 15.20 -10.64 -4.93
CA PRO A 52 15.02 -11.48 -6.11
C PRO A 52 13.55 -11.90 -6.28
N ALA A 53 13.20 -12.28 -7.51
CA ALA A 53 11.95 -12.97 -7.80
C ALA A 53 11.81 -14.22 -6.93
N SER A 54 10.82 -14.24 -6.04
CA SER A 54 10.74 -15.26 -4.99
C SER A 54 9.87 -16.46 -5.36
N GLU A 55 8.89 -16.24 -6.25
CA GLU A 55 7.79 -17.15 -6.57
C GLU A 55 7.13 -17.77 -5.33
N SER A 56 7.19 -17.07 -4.20
CA SER A 56 6.79 -17.61 -2.91
C SER A 56 6.34 -16.50 -1.98
N PHE A 57 5.05 -16.54 -1.60
CA PHE A 57 4.49 -15.62 -0.61
C PHE A 57 5.24 -15.72 0.72
N THR A 58 5.58 -16.93 1.17
CA THR A 58 6.34 -17.12 2.42
C THR A 58 7.68 -16.37 2.38
N LYS A 59 8.41 -16.40 1.26
CA LYS A 59 9.65 -15.63 1.11
C LYS A 59 9.39 -14.13 1.04
N SER A 60 8.32 -13.71 0.37
CA SER A 60 7.91 -12.29 0.27
C SER A 60 7.54 -11.71 1.64
N PHE A 61 6.73 -12.40 2.44
CA PHE A 61 6.41 -12.01 3.82
C PHE A 61 7.60 -12.17 4.76
N GLY A 62 8.46 -13.17 4.52
CA GLY A 62 9.73 -13.32 5.24
C GLY A 62 10.67 -12.13 5.05
N SER A 63 10.50 -11.33 3.99
CA SER A 63 11.32 -10.14 3.76
C SER A 63 11.06 -8.99 4.72
N LEU A 64 9.96 -9.03 5.46
CA LEU A 64 9.68 -8.05 6.52
C LEU A 64 10.75 -8.07 7.62
N GLY A 65 11.48 -9.17 7.77
CA GLY A 65 12.53 -9.35 8.77
C GLY A 65 13.90 -8.80 8.39
N TYR A 66 14.09 -8.22 7.20
CA TYR A 66 15.37 -7.67 6.77
C TYR A 66 15.22 -6.41 5.90
N LEU A 67 16.31 -5.66 5.73
CA LEU A 67 16.32 -4.41 4.96
C LEU A 67 16.52 -4.66 3.47
N HIS A 68 15.72 -3.99 2.65
CA HIS A 68 15.76 -4.02 1.18
C HIS A 68 15.12 -2.73 0.62
N ASN A 69 15.16 -2.57 -0.71
CA ASN A 69 14.67 -1.39 -1.43
C ASN A 69 13.18 -1.04 -1.21
N GLU A 70 12.38 -1.98 -0.73
CA GLU A 70 10.94 -1.84 -0.47
C GLU A 70 10.60 -1.70 1.03
N SER A 71 11.57 -1.82 1.94
CA SER A 71 11.27 -1.85 3.39
C SER A 71 10.56 -0.58 3.85
N VAL A 72 11.00 0.59 3.40
CA VAL A 72 10.35 1.87 3.75
C VAL A 72 8.94 1.95 3.14
N ASN A 73 8.76 1.56 1.88
CA ASN A 73 7.44 1.53 1.24
C ASN A 73 6.46 0.63 2.00
N ILE A 74 6.92 -0.52 2.48
CA ILE A 74 6.09 -1.44 3.28
C ILE A 74 5.74 -0.82 4.63
N PHE A 75 6.73 -0.46 5.45
CA PHE A 75 6.47 -0.05 6.84
C PHE A 75 5.83 1.33 6.95
N SER A 76 6.11 2.25 6.03
CA SER A 76 5.45 3.55 5.97
C SER A 76 3.96 3.45 5.72
N HIS A 77 3.47 2.37 5.11
CA HIS A 77 2.04 2.14 4.88
C HIS A 77 1.44 1.11 5.85
N LEU A 78 2.17 0.06 6.22
CA LEU A 78 1.69 -1.00 7.10
C LEU A 78 1.36 -0.46 8.51
N ILE A 79 2.26 0.34 9.08
CA ILE A 79 2.08 0.88 10.44
C ILE A 79 0.86 1.81 10.48
N PRO A 80 0.71 2.81 9.58
CA PRO A 80 -0.51 3.62 9.53
C PRO A 80 -1.78 2.84 9.18
N SER A 81 -1.70 1.78 8.39
CA SER A 81 -2.86 0.93 8.10
C SER A 81 -3.42 0.30 9.38
N ILE A 82 -2.54 -0.32 10.19
CA ILE A 82 -2.92 -0.88 11.49
C ILE A 82 -3.35 0.23 12.45
N GLY A 83 -2.59 1.32 12.49
CA GLY A 83 -2.88 2.49 13.32
C GLY A 83 -4.26 3.09 13.04
N SER A 84 -4.70 3.13 11.77
CA SER A 84 -6.02 3.63 11.38
C SER A 84 -7.15 2.79 11.96
N VAL A 85 -7.01 1.46 11.96
CA VAL A 85 -8.00 0.55 12.55
C VAL A 85 -8.03 0.70 14.07
N VAL A 86 -6.86 0.72 14.72
CA VAL A 86 -6.74 0.89 16.18
C VAL A 86 -7.33 2.23 16.60
N LEU A 87 -7.00 3.31 15.88
CA LEU A 87 -7.48 4.65 16.17
C LEU A 87 -9.00 4.76 15.97
N ALA A 88 -9.57 4.16 14.93
CA ALA A 88 -11.01 4.13 14.71
C ALA A 88 -11.74 3.47 15.89
N ILE A 89 -11.25 2.31 16.35
CA ILE A 89 -11.83 1.58 17.48
C ILE A 89 -11.69 2.41 18.77
N ALA A 90 -10.50 2.96 19.04
CA ALA A 90 -10.25 3.78 20.21
C ALA A 90 -11.15 5.01 20.25
N LEU A 91 -11.27 5.74 19.13
CA LEU A 91 -12.16 6.89 19.01
C LEU A 91 -13.61 6.50 19.25
N TYR A 92 -14.09 5.42 18.63
CA TYR A 92 -15.44 4.91 18.87
C TYR A 92 -15.69 4.64 20.37
N ARG A 93 -14.75 3.96 21.04
CA ARG A 93 -14.89 3.57 22.45
C ARG A 93 -14.81 4.74 23.42
N VAL A 94 -14.06 5.80 23.08
CA VAL A 94 -13.87 6.97 23.95
C VAL A 94 -14.92 8.04 23.71
N VAL A 95 -15.24 8.30 22.44
CA VAL A 95 -16.04 9.47 22.02
C VAL A 95 -17.53 9.15 22.06
N VAL A 96 -17.97 7.98 21.56
CA VAL A 96 -19.40 7.63 21.49
C VAL A 96 -20.09 7.61 22.86
N PRO A 97 -19.51 7.02 23.92
CA PRO A 97 -20.15 7.05 25.25
C PRO A 97 -20.11 8.42 25.93
N ARG A 98 -19.26 9.34 25.45
CA ARG A 98 -19.03 10.64 26.09
C ARG A 98 -19.99 11.73 25.60
N TYR A 99 -20.54 11.60 24.40
CA TYR A 99 -21.41 12.62 23.81
C TYR A 99 -22.71 11.99 23.31
N GLU A 100 -23.80 12.27 24.01
CA GLU A 100 -25.15 11.80 23.65
C GLU A 100 -25.65 12.37 22.30
N SER A 101 -25.05 13.46 21.83
CA SER A 101 -25.39 14.09 20.55
C SER A 101 -24.85 13.34 19.32
N ILE A 102 -24.03 12.29 19.52
CA ILE A 102 -23.47 11.53 18.40
C ILE A 102 -24.55 10.71 17.74
N THR A 103 -24.66 10.89 16.42
CA THR A 103 -25.60 10.17 15.59
C THR A 103 -24.94 8.97 14.90
N GLN A 104 -25.75 8.10 14.33
CA GLN A 104 -25.25 7.04 13.43
C GLN A 104 -24.56 7.63 12.19
N GLY A 105 -24.96 8.82 11.73
CA GLY A 105 -24.34 9.50 10.61
C GLY A 105 -22.89 9.88 10.90
N ASP A 106 -22.60 10.38 12.10
CA ASP A 106 -21.24 10.69 12.54
C ASP A 106 -20.35 9.44 12.54
N ILE A 107 -20.87 8.34 13.09
CA ILE A 107 -20.16 7.07 13.17
C ILE A 107 -19.84 6.54 11.76
N LEU A 108 -20.82 6.56 10.85
CA LEU A 108 -20.64 6.11 9.47
C LEU A 108 -19.66 6.99 8.71
N ALA A 109 -19.74 8.31 8.88
CA ALA A 109 -18.85 9.26 8.22
C ALA A 109 -17.37 9.02 8.58
N PHE A 110 -17.07 8.88 9.87
CA PHE A 110 -15.71 8.55 10.32
C PHE A 110 -15.31 7.12 9.94
N ALA A 111 -16.23 6.15 10.00
CA ALA A 111 -15.96 4.78 9.59
C ALA A 111 -15.56 4.71 8.11
N CYS A 112 -16.21 5.45 7.21
CA CYS A 112 -15.83 5.53 5.80
C CYS A 112 -14.40 6.05 5.61
N PHE A 113 -14.01 7.10 6.33
CA PHE A 113 -12.65 7.63 6.26
C PHE A 113 -11.61 6.63 6.77
N PHE A 114 -11.80 6.08 7.97
CA PHE A 114 -10.85 5.13 8.55
C PHE A 114 -10.77 3.81 7.78
N ALA A 115 -11.89 3.32 7.26
CA ALA A 115 -11.91 2.16 6.39
C ALA A 115 -11.18 2.44 5.07
N GLY A 116 -11.41 3.60 4.45
CA GLY A 116 -10.69 4.04 3.26
C GLY A 116 -9.17 4.15 3.49
N ALA A 117 -8.75 4.73 4.61
CA ALA A 117 -7.35 4.84 5.00
C ALA A 117 -6.70 3.48 5.27
N ALA A 118 -7.33 2.64 6.08
CA ALA A 118 -6.84 1.28 6.37
C ALA A 118 -6.76 0.44 5.09
N PHE A 119 -7.77 0.51 4.22
CA PHE A 119 -7.78 -0.21 2.96
C PHE A 119 -6.67 0.29 2.02
N CYS A 120 -6.58 1.60 1.77
CA CYS A 120 -5.54 2.17 0.91
C CYS A 120 -4.13 1.77 1.35
N LEU A 121 -3.81 2.04 2.61
CA LEU A 121 -2.48 1.79 3.17
C LEU A 121 -2.20 0.29 3.26
N GLY A 122 -3.20 -0.52 3.62
CA GLY A 122 -3.08 -1.98 3.70
C GLY A 122 -2.86 -2.64 2.34
N MET A 123 -3.58 -2.22 1.30
CA MET A 123 -3.38 -2.71 -0.07
C MET A 123 -1.98 -2.33 -0.58
N SER A 124 -1.53 -1.12 -0.27
CA SER A 124 -0.20 -0.65 -0.65
C SER A 124 0.92 -1.42 0.05
N ALA A 125 0.84 -1.57 1.37
CA ALA A 125 1.80 -2.36 2.14
C ALA A 125 1.82 -3.82 1.67
N THR A 126 0.65 -4.38 1.36
CA THR A 126 0.54 -5.74 0.82
C THR A 126 1.21 -5.84 -0.53
N TYR A 127 0.94 -4.91 -1.46
CA TYR A 127 1.58 -4.86 -2.76
C TYR A 127 3.10 -4.82 -2.63
N HIS A 128 3.64 -3.86 -1.88
CA HIS A 128 5.09 -3.73 -1.71
C HIS A 128 5.69 -4.96 -1.01
N THR A 129 4.95 -5.66 -0.15
CA THR A 129 5.40 -6.93 0.44
C THR A 129 5.50 -8.03 -0.61
N ILE A 130 4.49 -8.19 -1.47
CA ILE A 130 4.42 -9.29 -2.45
C ILE A 130 4.98 -8.94 -3.83
N SER A 131 5.50 -7.72 -4.04
CA SER A 131 5.93 -7.22 -5.35
C SER A 131 7.08 -8.02 -5.96
N ASN A 132 7.85 -8.75 -5.14
CA ASN A 132 8.90 -9.64 -5.61
C ASN A 132 8.42 -11.07 -5.94
N HIS A 133 7.14 -11.41 -5.81
CA HIS A 133 6.66 -12.78 -5.98
C HIS A 133 6.82 -13.28 -7.42
N SER A 134 6.02 -12.74 -8.34
CA SER A 134 6.06 -13.06 -9.77
C SER A 134 5.45 -11.90 -10.55
N HIS A 135 5.72 -11.82 -11.85
CA HIS A 135 5.21 -10.75 -12.70
C HIS A 135 3.68 -10.60 -12.60
N LEU A 136 2.94 -11.71 -12.60
CA LEU A 136 1.48 -11.69 -12.48
C LEU A 136 1.00 -11.14 -11.13
N VAL A 137 1.60 -11.59 -10.03
CA VAL A 137 1.21 -11.16 -8.67
C VAL A 137 1.56 -9.69 -8.46
N ALA A 138 2.75 -9.25 -8.88
CA ALA A 138 3.15 -7.85 -8.82
C ALA A 138 2.20 -6.97 -9.65
N ARG A 139 1.81 -7.44 -10.84
CA ARG A 139 0.86 -6.74 -11.72
C ARG A 139 -0.53 -6.63 -11.09
N PHE A 140 -1.02 -7.68 -10.46
CA PHE A 140 -2.33 -7.65 -9.82
C PHE A 140 -2.31 -6.79 -8.54
N GLY A 141 -1.31 -6.97 -7.68
CA GLY A 141 -1.15 -6.21 -6.44
C GLY A 141 -1.08 -4.70 -6.69
N ASN A 142 -0.32 -4.27 -7.70
CA ASN A 142 -0.19 -2.86 -8.02
C ASN A 142 -1.49 -2.24 -8.60
N LYS A 143 -2.38 -3.03 -9.24
CA LYS A 143 -3.73 -2.53 -9.59
C LYS A 143 -4.54 -2.23 -8.33
N LEU A 144 -4.46 -3.12 -7.35
CA LEU A 144 -5.18 -2.96 -6.10
C LEU A 144 -4.63 -1.81 -5.23
N ASP A 145 -3.32 -1.58 -5.27
CA ASP A 145 -2.67 -0.42 -4.66
C ASP A 145 -3.25 0.90 -5.23
N TYR A 146 -3.38 1.01 -6.56
CA TYR A 146 -4.02 2.16 -7.20
C TYR A 146 -5.51 2.31 -6.85
N VAL A 147 -6.25 1.20 -6.80
CA VAL A 147 -7.65 1.24 -6.32
C VAL A 147 -7.70 1.71 -4.86
N GLY A 148 -6.73 1.34 -4.03
CA GLY A 148 -6.59 1.83 -2.66
C GLY A 148 -6.61 3.36 -2.56
N ILE A 149 -5.84 4.05 -3.40
CA ILE A 149 -5.79 5.53 -3.46
C ILE A 149 -7.19 6.11 -3.69
N VAL A 150 -7.95 5.54 -4.64
CA VAL A 150 -9.33 5.96 -4.95
C VAL A 150 -10.25 5.80 -3.74
N PHE A 151 -10.14 4.69 -3.01
CA PHE A 151 -10.93 4.45 -1.80
C PHE A 151 -10.62 5.46 -0.69
N LEU A 152 -9.35 5.82 -0.48
CA LEU A 152 -8.99 6.84 0.51
C LEU A 152 -9.52 8.23 0.13
N ILE A 153 -9.34 8.65 -1.13
CA ILE A 153 -9.87 9.95 -1.59
C ILE A 153 -11.40 9.97 -1.46
N THR A 154 -12.08 8.91 -1.88
CA THR A 154 -13.55 8.84 -1.75
C THR A 154 -14.00 8.85 -0.28
N GLY A 155 -13.33 8.05 0.55
CA GLY A 155 -13.62 7.94 1.99
C GLY A 155 -13.37 9.24 2.76
N SER A 156 -12.39 10.06 2.35
CA SER A 156 -12.13 11.36 2.98
C SER A 156 -13.17 12.41 2.63
N PHE A 157 -13.80 12.34 1.45
CA PHE A 157 -14.90 13.25 1.10
C PHE A 157 -16.17 12.99 1.93
N ILE A 158 -16.40 11.75 2.39
CA ILE A 158 -17.62 11.41 3.13
C ILE A 158 -17.81 12.30 4.37
N PRO A 159 -16.90 12.31 5.36
CA PRO A 159 -17.05 13.18 6.53
C PRO A 159 -16.93 14.66 6.20
N SER A 160 -16.04 15.06 5.28
CA SER A 160 -15.89 16.47 4.90
C SER A 160 -17.20 17.07 4.36
N VAL A 161 -17.88 16.35 3.48
CA VAL A 161 -19.18 16.76 2.92
C VAL A 161 -20.30 16.61 3.94
N TYR A 162 -20.29 15.55 4.76
CA TYR A 162 -21.27 15.35 5.82
C TYR A 162 -21.34 16.55 6.78
N TYR A 163 -20.18 16.97 7.29
CA TYR A 163 -20.11 18.10 8.22
C TYR A 163 -20.20 19.45 7.50
N GLY A 164 -19.57 19.60 6.32
CA GLY A 164 -19.61 20.84 5.54
C GLY A 164 -21.01 21.23 5.08
N PHE A 165 -21.89 20.26 4.83
CA PHE A 165 -23.27 20.48 4.41
C PHE A 165 -24.27 19.85 5.36
N TYR A 166 -24.00 19.88 6.67
CA TYR A 166 -24.83 19.22 7.69
C TYR A 166 -26.33 19.61 7.59
N CYS A 167 -26.62 20.89 7.38
CA CYS A 167 -27.98 21.43 7.23
C CYS A 167 -28.56 21.28 5.81
N HIS A 168 -27.79 20.80 4.84
CA HIS A 168 -28.14 20.77 3.42
C HIS A 168 -28.00 19.35 2.82
N PRO A 169 -28.92 18.41 3.14
CA PRO A 169 -28.81 17.01 2.69
C PRO A 169 -28.81 16.83 1.17
N HIS A 170 -29.42 17.75 0.42
CA HIS A 170 -29.36 17.73 -1.04
C HIS A 170 -27.92 17.90 -1.55
N LEU A 171 -27.17 18.85 -1.00
CA LEU A 171 -25.78 19.11 -1.37
C LEU A 171 -24.87 17.95 -0.98
N GLN A 172 -25.12 17.31 0.18
CA GLN A 172 -24.41 16.08 0.55
C GLN A 172 -24.53 15.01 -0.52
N ARG A 173 -25.77 14.71 -0.97
CA ARG A 173 -26.01 13.74 -2.03
C ARG A 173 -25.33 14.12 -3.34
N THR A 174 -25.43 15.38 -3.76
CA THR A 174 -24.77 15.86 -4.98
C THR A 174 -23.27 15.62 -4.97
N TYR A 175 -22.58 16.04 -3.90
CA TYR A 175 -21.13 15.92 -3.82
C TYR A 175 -20.65 14.49 -3.55
N TRP A 176 -21.41 13.68 -2.83
CA TRP A 176 -21.12 12.25 -2.71
C TRP A 176 -21.30 11.51 -4.05
N THR A 177 -22.35 11.80 -4.81
CA THR A 177 -22.49 11.24 -6.17
C THR A 177 -21.34 11.68 -7.07
N MET A 178 -20.93 12.95 -7.01
CA MET A 178 -19.78 13.45 -7.76
C MET A 178 -18.50 12.68 -7.42
N ILE A 179 -18.12 12.56 -6.14
CA ILE A 179 -16.86 11.88 -5.80
C ILE A 179 -16.92 10.38 -6.08
N CYS A 180 -18.07 9.72 -5.88
CA CYS A 180 -18.23 8.31 -6.19
C CYS A 180 -18.14 8.03 -7.71
N THR A 181 -18.68 8.92 -8.55
CA THR A 181 -18.60 8.77 -10.01
C THR A 181 -17.17 9.03 -10.52
N LEU A 182 -16.50 10.07 -10.02
CA LEU A 182 -15.08 10.32 -10.30
C LEU A 182 -14.21 9.15 -9.83
N GLY A 183 -14.47 8.64 -8.63
CA GLY A 183 -13.75 7.50 -8.06
C GLY A 183 -13.93 6.23 -8.88
N LEU A 184 -15.16 5.91 -9.28
CA LEU A 184 -15.43 4.77 -10.17
C LEU A 184 -14.64 4.90 -11.49
N GLY A 185 -14.66 6.08 -12.11
CA GLY A 185 -13.87 6.34 -13.32
C GLY A 185 -12.37 6.12 -13.10
N CYS A 186 -11.81 6.68 -12.03
CA CYS A 186 -10.39 6.51 -11.67
C CYS A 186 -10.04 5.04 -11.39
N ALA A 187 -10.91 4.29 -10.70
CA ALA A 187 -10.71 2.88 -10.43
C ALA A 187 -10.72 2.05 -11.72
N THR A 188 -11.66 2.31 -12.63
CA THR A 188 -11.73 1.64 -13.94
C THR A 188 -10.47 1.90 -14.77
N VAL A 189 -9.97 3.13 -14.79
CA VAL A 189 -8.72 3.45 -15.51
C VAL A 189 -7.51 2.78 -14.83
N SER A 190 -7.49 2.73 -13.50
CA SER A 190 -6.39 2.15 -12.71
C SER A 190 -6.20 0.65 -12.90
N ILE A 191 -7.25 -0.09 -13.30
CA ILE A 191 -7.17 -1.53 -13.57
C ILE A 191 -6.71 -1.87 -15.00
N PHE A 192 -6.62 -0.89 -15.90
CA PHE A 192 -6.12 -1.10 -17.27
C PHE A 192 -4.61 -1.33 -17.31
N ASP A 193 -4.19 -2.35 -18.08
CA ASP A 193 -2.79 -2.77 -18.13
C ASP A 193 -1.86 -1.66 -18.69
N GLN A 194 -2.31 -0.92 -19.70
CA GLN A 194 -1.53 0.13 -20.34
C GLN A 194 -1.20 1.29 -19.39
N PHE A 195 -2.17 1.65 -18.55
CA PHE A 195 -2.07 2.79 -17.62
C PHE A 195 -0.98 2.58 -16.58
N ARG A 196 -0.50 1.35 -16.36
CA ARG A 196 0.54 0.99 -15.39
C ARG A 196 1.96 1.22 -15.88
N THR A 197 2.16 1.29 -17.20
CA THR A 197 3.52 1.38 -17.75
C THR A 197 4.23 2.65 -17.25
N PRO A 198 5.58 2.65 -17.16
CA PRO A 198 6.34 3.80 -16.67
C PRO A 198 6.01 5.12 -17.40
N ALA A 199 5.73 5.05 -18.70
CA ALA A 199 5.33 6.20 -19.53
C ALA A 199 4.06 6.91 -19.02
N TRP A 200 3.17 6.21 -18.33
CA TRP A 200 1.90 6.76 -17.84
C TRP A 200 1.98 7.34 -16.43
N ARG A 201 3.13 7.22 -15.72
CA ARG A 201 3.32 7.72 -14.35
C ARG A 201 2.81 9.16 -14.11
N PRO A 202 3.18 10.17 -14.93
CA PRO A 202 2.70 11.54 -14.69
C PRO A 202 1.19 11.67 -14.86
N TYR A 203 0.59 10.94 -15.81
CA TYR A 203 -0.87 10.95 -16.02
C TYR A 203 -1.63 10.30 -14.88
N ARG A 204 -1.09 9.21 -14.30
CA ARG A 204 -1.65 8.61 -13.08
C ARG A 204 -1.65 9.58 -11.92
N ALA A 205 -0.50 10.24 -11.69
CA ALA A 205 -0.38 11.25 -10.64
C ALA A 205 -1.37 12.39 -10.85
N ALA A 206 -1.44 12.94 -12.07
CA ALA A 206 -2.38 14.01 -12.42
C ALA A 206 -3.84 13.60 -12.21
N MET A 207 -4.22 12.37 -12.55
CA MET A 207 -5.57 11.84 -12.35
C MET A 207 -5.95 11.82 -10.87
N PHE A 208 -5.12 11.23 -10.00
CA PHE A 208 -5.41 11.17 -8.56
C PHE A 208 -5.38 12.56 -7.91
N VAL A 209 -4.44 13.42 -8.32
CA VAL A 209 -4.39 14.82 -7.86
C VAL A 209 -5.66 15.56 -8.26
N ALA A 210 -6.13 15.41 -9.50
CA ALA A 210 -7.36 16.04 -9.97
C ALA A 210 -8.59 15.54 -9.19
N MET A 211 -8.67 14.23 -8.90
CA MET A 211 -9.72 13.67 -8.04
C MET A 211 -9.68 14.24 -6.62
N GLY A 212 -8.49 14.45 -6.05
CA GLY A 212 -8.35 15.13 -4.75
C GLY A 212 -8.76 16.60 -4.81
N LEU A 213 -8.29 17.33 -5.84
CA LEU A 213 -8.58 18.75 -6.03
C LEU A 213 -10.05 19.03 -6.36
N SER A 214 -10.84 18.04 -6.75
CA SER A 214 -12.29 18.23 -6.87
C SER A 214 -12.97 18.60 -5.54
N ALA A 215 -12.26 18.49 -4.40
CA ALA A 215 -12.72 18.99 -3.11
C ALA A 215 -12.86 20.52 -3.06
N VAL A 216 -12.19 21.26 -3.96
CA VAL A 216 -12.31 22.72 -4.05
C VAL A 216 -13.77 23.14 -4.30
N PHE A 217 -14.52 22.40 -5.12
CA PHE A 217 -15.92 22.72 -5.41
C PHE A 217 -16.84 22.69 -4.17
N PRO A 218 -16.92 21.60 -3.38
CA PRO A 218 -17.72 21.60 -2.16
C PRO A 218 -17.18 22.57 -1.10
N VAL A 219 -15.86 22.79 -1.00
CA VAL A 219 -15.31 23.75 -0.03
C VAL A 219 -15.76 25.16 -0.35
N LEU A 220 -15.64 25.61 -1.60
CA LEU A 220 -16.06 26.96 -1.99
C LEU A 220 -17.57 27.16 -1.85
N HIS A 221 -18.39 26.18 -2.24
CA HIS A 221 -19.84 26.27 -2.09
C HIS A 221 -20.26 26.27 -0.61
N GLY A 222 -19.53 25.60 0.28
CA GLY A 222 -19.81 25.64 1.73
C GLY A 222 -19.46 26.98 2.40
N MET A 223 -18.76 27.89 1.70
CA MET A 223 -18.42 29.22 2.20
C MET A 223 -19.44 30.31 1.81
N GLU A 224 -20.36 29.99 0.91
CA GLU A 224 -21.49 30.84 0.50
C GLU A 224 -22.68 30.70 1.45
#